data_AF-A0A382BY50-F1
#
_entry.id   AF-A0A382BY50-F1
#
_cell.length_a   1.000
_cell.length_b   1.000
_cell.length_c   1.000
_cell.angle_alpha   90.00
_cell.angle_beta   90.00
_cell.angle_gamma   90.00
#
_symmetry.space_group_name_H-M   'P 1'
#
loop_
_entity.id
_entity.type
_entity.pdbx_description
1 polymer ?
#
loop_
_entity_poly.entity_id
_entity_poly.type
_entity_poly.pdbx_seq_one_letter_code
_entity_poly.pdbx_strand_id
1 'polypeptide(L)'
;MTLLQDSLQENLVVCNIGLPSQELYKINDRSNYFYMLGSMGLASSIGLGLSISIDKNVISIDGDGSVLMNMNTLATIGNRAPSNYTLLIVDNGSYGSTGDQKTFTNEKTSLKEVA
;
A
#
# COMPACT_ATOMS: atom_id res chain seq x y z
N MET A 1 -8.13 -12.98 7.92
CA MET A 1 -7.53 -11.62 7.92
C MET A 1 -7.50 -11.00 9.33
N THR A 2 -7.42 -11.79 10.41
CA THR A 2 -7.29 -11.32 11.80
C THR A 2 -5.84 -11.03 12.20
N LEU A 3 -4.86 -11.60 11.49
CA LEU A 3 -3.45 -11.55 11.86
C LEU A 3 -2.84 -10.12 11.87
N LEU A 4 -3.34 -9.23 11.01
CA LEU A 4 -2.80 -7.87 10.86
C LEU A 4 -3.66 -6.81 11.55
N GLN A 5 -4.87 -7.14 11.99
CA GLN A 5 -5.80 -6.13 12.51
C GLN A 5 -5.22 -5.36 13.69
N ASP A 6 -4.62 -6.04 14.66
CA ASP A 6 -4.07 -5.38 15.84
C ASP A 6 -2.90 -4.45 15.46
N SER A 7 -2.10 -4.85 14.47
CA SER A 7 -1.01 -4.02 13.96
C SER A 7 -1.45 -2.82 13.11
N LEU A 8 -2.69 -2.79 12.61
CA LEU A 8 -3.19 -1.67 11.79
C LEU A 8 -3.91 -0.61 12.62
N GLN A 9 -4.59 -1.02 13.70
CA GLN A 9 -5.52 -0.15 14.43
C GLN A 9 -4.89 1.08 15.07
N GLU A 10 -3.63 0.99 15.52
CA GLU A 10 -2.91 2.08 16.19
C GLU A 10 -2.17 3.02 15.21
N ASN A 11 -2.15 2.67 13.91
CA ASN A 11 -1.37 3.37 12.90
C ASN A 11 -2.27 4.15 11.95
N LEU A 12 -1.76 5.21 11.32
CA LEU A 12 -2.45 5.80 10.19
C LEU A 12 -2.30 4.87 9.00
N VAL A 13 -3.41 4.50 8.36
CA VAL A 13 -3.40 3.55 7.24
C VAL A 13 -3.80 4.26 5.95
N VAL A 14 -2.99 4.11 4.91
CA VAL A 14 -3.30 4.58 3.55
C VAL A 14 -3.44 3.38 2.65
N CYS A 15 -4.67 3.04 2.24
CA CYS A 15 -4.96 1.84 1.47
C CYS A 15 -5.22 2.16 -0.01
N ASN A 16 -4.63 1.37 -0.89
CA ASN A 16 -4.77 1.44 -2.35
C ASN A 16 -6.23 1.27 -2.83
N ILE A 17 -6.48 1.74 -4.05
CA ILE A 17 -7.75 1.64 -4.77
C ILE A 17 -8.19 0.18 -4.95
N GLY A 18 -9.51 0.00 -5.03
CA GLY A 18 -10.14 -1.28 -5.41
C GLY A 18 -10.54 -2.13 -4.22
N LEU A 19 -10.47 -3.45 -4.41
CA LEU A 19 -10.83 -4.46 -3.41
C LEU A 19 -10.09 -4.30 -2.08
N PRO A 20 -8.77 -3.97 -2.01
CA PRO A 20 -8.09 -3.79 -0.72
C PRO A 20 -8.77 -2.75 0.18
N SER A 21 -9.13 -1.58 -0.36
CA SER A 21 -9.86 -0.55 0.40
C SER A 21 -11.27 -1.02 0.79
N GLN A 22 -11.99 -1.71 -0.10
CA GLN A 22 -13.34 -2.23 0.20
C GLN A 22 -13.32 -3.31 1.29
N GLU A 23 -12.33 -4.20 1.25
CA GLU A 23 -12.13 -5.25 2.26
C GLU A 23 -11.76 -4.65 3.61
N LEU A 24 -10.79 -3.72 3.64
CA LEU A 24 -10.39 -3.04 4.86
C LEU A 24 -11.59 -2.31 5.51
N TYR A 25 -12.38 -1.60 4.71
CA TYR A 25 -13.59 -0.91 5.17
C TYR A 25 -14.63 -1.89 5.74
N LYS A 26 -14.93 -2.99 5.03
CA LYS A 26 -15.88 -4.02 5.48
C LYS A 26 -15.44 -4.71 6.75
N ILE A 27 -14.14 -4.89 6.93
CA ILE A 27 -13.57 -5.61 8.06
C ILE A 27 -13.63 -4.77 9.33
N ASN A 28 -13.22 -3.50 9.27
CA ASN A 28 -13.11 -2.65 10.46
C ASN A 28 -12.83 -1.19 10.04
N ASP A 29 -13.84 -0.47 9.54
CA ASP A 29 -13.70 0.95 9.21
C ASP A 29 -13.30 1.81 10.43
N ARG A 30 -12.41 2.79 10.22
CA ARG A 30 -11.87 3.67 11.27
C ARG A 30 -11.49 5.04 10.74
N SER A 31 -11.50 6.03 11.63
CA SER A 31 -11.13 7.42 11.33
C SER A 31 -9.64 7.61 10.97
N ASN A 32 -8.76 6.68 11.36
CA ASN A 32 -7.35 6.69 11.01
C ASN A 32 -7.04 5.99 9.69
N TYR A 33 -8.05 5.51 8.95
CA TYR A 33 -7.87 4.86 7.66
C TYR A 33 -8.26 5.80 6.53
N PHE A 34 -7.35 5.98 5.58
CA PHE A 34 -7.58 6.73 4.36
C PHE A 34 -7.64 5.76 3.18
N TYR A 35 -8.82 5.68 2.56
CA TYR A 35 -9.06 4.86 1.38
C TYR A 35 -8.76 5.68 0.12
N MET A 36 -7.65 5.37 -0.54
CA MET A 36 -7.22 6.06 -1.74
C MET A 36 -8.01 5.53 -2.94
N LEU A 37 -9.09 6.21 -3.33
CA LEU A 37 -9.97 5.77 -4.43
C LEU A 37 -9.69 6.45 -5.78
N GLY A 38 -8.78 7.42 -5.85
CA GLY A 38 -8.63 8.33 -7.00
C GLY A 38 -7.47 8.02 -7.96
N SER A 39 -6.42 7.34 -7.53
CA SER A 39 -5.22 7.11 -8.36
C SER A 39 -4.44 5.90 -7.89
N MET A 40 -4.24 4.97 -8.82
CA MET A 40 -3.42 3.79 -8.59
C MET A 40 -1.94 4.18 -8.48
N GLY A 41 -1.21 3.48 -7.61
CA GLY A 41 0.22 3.70 -7.36
C GLY A 41 0.57 4.81 -6.37
N LEU A 42 -0.38 5.63 -5.91
CA LEU A 42 -0.08 6.79 -5.05
C LEU A 42 -0.29 6.55 -3.55
N ALA A 43 -0.83 5.40 -3.13
CA ALA A 43 -1.06 5.12 -1.70
C ALA A 43 0.25 5.16 -0.91
N SER A 44 1.32 4.58 -1.45
CA SER A 44 2.69 4.67 -0.91
C SER A 44 3.23 6.11 -0.89
N SER A 45 3.04 6.89 -1.95
CA SER A 45 3.52 8.30 -1.98
C SER A 45 2.81 9.17 -0.94
N ILE A 46 1.50 9.01 -0.78
CA ILE A 46 0.69 9.72 0.22
C ILE A 46 1.14 9.32 1.63
N GLY A 47 1.29 8.02 1.89
CA GLY A 47 1.72 7.55 3.21
C GLY A 47 3.14 8.02 3.56
N LEU A 48 4.07 8.04 2.60
CA LEU A 48 5.38 8.63 2.81
C LEU A 48 5.27 10.12 3.17
N GLY A 49 4.51 10.89 2.40
CA GLY A 49 4.28 12.32 2.67
C GLY A 49 3.68 12.58 4.05
N LEU A 50 2.76 11.72 4.49
CA LEU A 50 2.18 11.77 5.82
C LEU A 50 3.22 11.47 6.90
N SER A 51 4.02 10.42 6.73
CA SER A 51 5.03 9.99 7.72
C SER A 51 6.10 11.04 8.01
N ILE A 52 6.46 11.85 7.01
CA ILE A 52 7.43 12.94 7.17
C ILE A 52 6.81 14.25 7.68
N SER A 53 5.48 14.35 7.65
CA SER A 53 4.75 15.59 8.03
C SER A 53 4.25 15.57 9.47
N ILE A 54 4.05 14.38 10.05
CA ILE A 54 3.51 14.22 11.40
C ILE A 54 4.21 13.09 12.17
N ASP A 55 4.31 13.26 13.48
CA ASP A 55 4.92 12.28 14.39
C ASP A 55 3.93 11.17 14.78
N LYS A 56 3.55 10.36 13.77
CA LYS A 56 2.71 9.16 13.93
C LYS A 56 3.21 8.06 13.03
N ASN A 57 3.01 6.81 13.44
CA ASN A 57 3.29 5.66 12.59
C ASN A 57 2.29 5.58 11.43
N VAL A 58 2.81 5.34 10.22
CA VAL A 58 2.03 5.29 8.98
C VAL A 58 2.30 3.98 8.25
N ILE A 59 1.23 3.31 7.84
CA ILE A 59 1.26 2.10 7.03
C ILE A 59 0.56 2.38 5.70
N SER A 60 1.27 2.26 4.58
CA SER A 60 0.65 2.19 3.26
C SER A 60 0.39 0.74 2.90
N ILE A 61 -0.79 0.44 2.35
CA ILE A 61 -1.12 -0.87 1.79
C ILE A 61 -1.30 -0.70 0.28
N ASP A 62 -0.40 -1.29 -0.49
CA ASP A 62 -0.42 -1.28 -1.96
C ASP A 62 -0.50 -2.71 -2.51
N GLY A 63 -1.00 -2.85 -3.74
CA GLY A 63 -0.88 -4.10 -4.49
C GLY A 63 0.37 -4.09 -5.36
N ASP A 64 0.88 -5.26 -5.77
CA ASP A 64 2.01 -5.38 -6.70
C ASP A 64 1.80 -4.58 -7.99
N GLY A 65 0.63 -4.69 -8.62
CA GLY A 65 0.29 -3.90 -9.80
C GLY A 65 0.31 -2.38 -9.55
N SER A 66 -0.07 -1.95 -8.35
CA SER A 66 -0.05 -0.53 -7.95
C SER A 66 1.38 -0.02 -7.82
N VAL A 67 2.24 -0.80 -7.16
CA VAL A 67 3.68 -0.51 -7.02
C VAL A 67 4.35 -0.45 -8.40
N LEU A 68 4.03 -1.40 -9.30
CA LEU A 68 4.57 -1.41 -10.65
C LEU A 68 4.21 -0.15 -11.45
N MET A 69 3.03 0.43 -11.23
CA MET A 69 2.61 1.68 -11.90
C MET A 69 3.38 2.92 -11.40
N ASN A 70 3.90 2.89 -10.17
CA ASN A 70 4.57 4.04 -9.55
C ASN A 70 5.85 3.64 -8.80
N MET A 71 6.68 2.84 -9.47
CA MET A 71 7.87 2.22 -8.88
C MET A 71 8.92 3.23 -8.39
N ASN A 72 8.96 4.44 -8.99
CA ASN A 72 9.83 5.53 -8.57
C ASN A 72 9.61 5.96 -7.09
N THR A 73 8.45 5.66 -6.51
CA THR A 73 8.16 5.94 -5.10
C THR A 73 9.06 5.13 -4.18
N LEU A 74 9.47 3.91 -4.56
CA LEU A 74 10.38 3.08 -3.77
C LEU A 74 11.75 3.73 -3.60
N ALA A 75 12.30 4.32 -4.67
CA ALA A 75 13.55 5.08 -4.60
C ALA A 75 13.41 6.29 -3.65
N THR A 76 12.25 6.95 -3.65
CA THR A 76 11.98 8.09 -2.77
C THR A 76 11.82 7.65 -1.31
N ILE A 77 11.11 6.55 -1.06
CA ILE A 77 10.97 5.93 0.28
C ILE A 77 12.35 5.55 0.81
N GLY A 78 13.16 4.83 0.03
CA GLY A 78 14.50 4.42 0.43
C GLY A 78 15.44 5.60 0.70
N ASN A 79 15.30 6.69 -0.05
CA ASN A 79 16.07 7.91 0.18
C ASN A 79 15.68 8.65 1.46
N ARG A 80 14.38 8.73 1.77
CA ARG A 80 13.89 9.44 2.96
C ARG A 80 13.97 8.59 4.23
N ALA A 81 13.76 7.28 4.10
CA ALA A 81 13.82 6.26 5.14
C ALA A 81 13.30 6.68 6.53
N PRO A 82 12.09 7.26 6.64
CA PRO A 82 11.56 7.64 7.94
C PRO A 82 11.26 6.39 8.78
N SER A 83 11.63 6.41 10.05
CA SER A 83 11.54 5.24 10.95
C SER A 83 10.11 4.83 11.32
N ASN A 84 9.14 5.72 11.08
CA ASN A 84 7.72 5.56 11.38
C ASN A 84 6.88 5.17 10.15
N TYR A 85 7.51 4.79 9.04
CA TYR A 85 6.79 4.43 7.81
C TYR A 85 6.99 2.96 7.44
N THR A 86 5.89 2.29 7.08
CA THR A 86 5.90 0.94 6.53
C THR A 86 5.09 0.90 5.24
N LEU A 87 5.68 0.34 4.19
CA LEU A 87 4.98 -0.02 2.96
C LEU A 87 4.70 -1.53 2.96
N LEU A 88 3.42 -1.89 3.06
CA LEU A 88 2.94 -3.26 2.90
C LEU A 88 2.48 -3.50 1.46
N ILE A 89 3.19 -4.37 0.75
CA ILE A 89 2.86 -4.74 -0.63
C ILE A 89 2.17 -6.11 -0.63
N VAL A 90 0.93 -6.15 -1.11
CA VAL A 90 0.19 -7.38 -1.36
C VAL A 90 0.52 -7.83 -2.78
N ASP A 91 1.42 -8.79 -2.91
CA ASP A 91 1.80 -9.37 -4.20
C ASP A 91 1.03 -10.66 -4.46
N ASN A 92 -0.03 -10.57 -5.25
CA ASN A 92 -0.83 -11.73 -5.68
C ASN A 92 -0.68 -12.00 -7.20
N GLY A 93 0.18 -11.24 -7.89
CA GLY A 93 0.37 -11.36 -9.34
C GLY A 93 -0.84 -10.94 -10.18
N SER A 94 -1.78 -10.18 -9.63
CA SER A 94 -3.08 -9.96 -10.28
C SER A 94 -3.71 -8.60 -9.96
N TYR A 95 -4.24 -7.95 -11.00
CA TYR A 95 -5.18 -6.84 -10.85
C TYR A 95 -6.56 -7.36 -10.43
N GLY A 96 -6.68 -7.86 -9.19
CA GLY A 96 -7.88 -8.56 -8.71
C GLY A 96 -9.16 -7.72 -8.75
N SER A 97 -9.05 -6.39 -8.68
CA SER A 97 -10.22 -5.49 -8.71
C SER A 97 -10.84 -5.31 -10.10
N THR A 98 -10.12 -5.64 -11.17
CA THR A 98 -10.53 -5.40 -12.56
C THR A 98 -10.80 -6.68 -13.35
N GLY A 99 -10.82 -7.84 -12.68
CA GLY A 99 -11.09 -9.14 -13.31
C GLY A 99 -9.85 -10.01 -13.49
N ASP A 100 -8.92 -9.95 -12.54
CA ASP A 100 -7.76 -10.83 -12.43
C ASP A 100 -6.80 -10.84 -13.62
N GLN A 101 -6.57 -9.68 -14.24
CA GLN A 101 -5.51 -9.57 -15.25
C GLN A 101 -4.15 -9.73 -14.57
N LYS A 102 -3.26 -10.50 -15.20
CA LYS A 102 -1.90 -10.71 -14.69
C LYS A 102 -1.14 -9.39 -14.59
N THR A 103 -0.44 -9.21 -13.48
CA THR A 103 0.59 -8.19 -13.35
C THR A 103 1.95 -8.77 -13.78
N PHE A 104 2.97 -7.92 -13.90
CA PHE A 104 4.32 -8.40 -14.22
C PHE A 104 4.97 -9.23 -13.12
N THR A 105 4.45 -9.22 -11.87
CA THR A 105 4.93 -10.13 -10.82
C THR A 105 4.40 -11.55 -10.97
N ASN A 106 3.36 -11.77 -11.80
CA ASN A 106 2.98 -13.11 -12.26
C ASN A 106 3.88 -13.64 -13.40
N GLU A 107 4.77 -12.80 -13.92
CA GLU A 107 5.68 -13.14 -15.01
C GLU A 107 7.13 -13.25 -14.49
N LYS A 108 8.02 -12.36 -14.92
CA LYS A 108 9.46 -12.42 -14.58
C LYS A 108 9.87 -11.42 -13.52
N THR A 109 9.02 -10.45 -13.17
CA THR A 109 9.41 -9.39 -12.25
C THR A 109 9.30 -9.88 -10.81
N SER A 110 10.42 -9.90 -10.09
CA SER A 110 10.43 -10.11 -8.64
C SER A 110 10.57 -8.76 -7.95
N LEU A 111 9.52 -8.28 -7.25
CA LEU A 111 9.60 -7.02 -6.51
C LEU A 111 10.75 -7.04 -5.50
N LYS A 112 10.99 -8.18 -4.84
CA LYS A 112 12.11 -8.35 -3.90
C LYS A 112 13.49 -8.12 -4.54
N GLU A 113 13.65 -8.39 -5.82
CA GLU A 113 14.93 -8.24 -6.51
C GLU A 113 15.16 -6.83 -7.06
N VAL A 114 14.09 -6.04 -7.22
CA VAL A 114 14.12 -4.72 -7.86
C VAL A 114 13.72 -3.57 -6.92
N ALA A 115 13.31 -3.87 -5.69
CA ALA A 115 12.85 -2.93 -4.66
C ALA A 115 13.69 -3.00 -3.39
#